data_AF-A0A177N0J6-F1
#
_entry.id   AF-A0A177N0J6-F1
#
_cell.length_a   1.000
_cell.length_b   1.000
_cell.length_c   1.000
_cell.angle_alpha   90.00
_cell.angle_beta   90.00
_cell.angle_gamma   90.00
#
_symmetry.space_group_name_H-M   'P 1'
#
loop_
_entity.id
_entity.type
_entity.pdbx_description
1 polymer ?
#
loop_
_entity_poly.entity_id
_entity_poly.type
_entity_poly.pdbx_seq_one_letter_code
_entity_poly.pdbx_strand_id
1 'polypeptide(L)' 'MIDELKNNVICGCSGTTVGQIQALISEGVVDMDRISRITGAASGCGGCEFDLQELLDSQKLLVLES' A
#
# COMPACT_ATOMS: atom_id res chain seq x y z
N MET A 1 -19.62 -3.39 5.07
CA MET A 1 -18.52 -4.28 5.51
C MET A 1 -17.30 -3.98 4.63
N ILE A 2 -16.45 -3.02 4.98
CA ILE A 2 -15.25 -2.64 4.18
C ILE A 2 -13.98 -2.56 5.08
N ASP A 3 -14.08 -2.93 6.36
CA ASP A 3 -12.99 -2.72 7.33
C ASP A 3 -12.06 -3.94 7.52
N GLU A 4 -12.47 -5.14 7.11
CA GLU A 4 -11.71 -6.38 7.37
C GLU A 4 -10.42 -6.51 6.54
N LEU A 5 -10.35 -5.88 5.36
CA LEU A 5 -9.18 -6.01 4.48
C LEU A 5 -7.96 -5.23 4.99
N LYS A 6 -8.15 -4.28 5.92
CA LYS A 6 -7.08 -3.42 6.45
C LYS A 6 -6.01 -4.21 7.22
N ASN A 7 -6.38 -5.34 7.80
CA ASN A 7 -5.48 -6.22 8.53
C ASN A 7 -4.73 -7.20 7.62
N ASN A 8 -5.01 -7.20 6.31
CA ASN A 8 -4.30 -8.08 5.40
C ASN A 8 -2.85 -7.62 5.25
N VAL A 9 -1.92 -8.50 5.64
CA VAL A 9 -0.47 -8.24 5.54
C VAL A 9 -0.08 -8.41 4.08
N ILE A 10 0.29 -7.31 3.43
CA ILE A 10 0.78 -7.30 2.05
C ILE A 10 2.28 -7.64 1.99
N CYS A 11 3.06 -7.21 2.98
CA CYS A 11 4.48 -7.53 3.05
C CYS A 11 4.77 -8.28 4.34
N GLY A 12 5.02 -9.60 4.26
CA GLY A 12 5.44 -10.39 5.41
C GLY A 12 6.84 -10.02 5.92
N CYS A 13 7.70 -9.44 5.07
CA CYS A 13 9.08 -9.08 5.42
C CYS A 13 9.13 -7.87 6.39
N SER A 14 8.33 -6.83 6.14
CA SER A 14 8.22 -5.63 6.97
C SER A 14 7.01 -5.63 7.91
N GLY A 15 6.07 -6.56 7.71
CA GLY A 15 4.78 -6.58 8.40
C GLY A 15 3.80 -5.52 7.91
N THR A 16 4.00 -4.98 6.70
CA THR A 16 3.15 -3.93 6.14
C THR A 16 1.78 -4.47 5.80
N THR A 17 0.72 -3.77 6.22
CA THR A 17 -0.67 -4.12 5.93
C THR A 17 -1.32 -3.20 4.91
N VAL A 18 -2.38 -3.68 4.25
CA VAL A 18 -3.20 -2.88 3.34
C VAL A 18 -3.73 -1.62 4.03
N GLY A 19 -4.14 -1.72 5.30
CA GLY A 19 -4.62 -0.58 6.07
C GLY A 19 -3.57 0.52 6.25
N GLN A 20 -2.29 0.15 6.43
CA GLN A 20 -1.20 1.13 6.50
C GLN A 20 -1.00 1.84 5.16
N ILE A 21 -1.05 1.10 4.04
CA ILE A 21 -0.94 1.69 2.70
C ILE A 21 -2.12 2.64 2.43
N GLN A 22 -3.34 2.22 2.76
CA GLN A 22 -4.54 3.06 2.60
C GLN A 22 -4.48 4.33 3.46
N ALA A 23 -3.99 4.24 4.69
CA ALA A 23 -3.77 5.41 5.55
C ALA A 23 -2.79 6.40 4.89
N LEU A 24 -1.67 5.90 4.38
CA LEU A 24 -0.68 6.71 3.66
C LEU A 24 -1.26 7.37 2.41
N ILE A 25 -2.02 6.62 1.60
CA ILE A 25 -2.73 7.16 0.43
C ILE A 25 -3.72 8.25 0.85
N SER A 26 -4.44 8.05 1.95
CA SER A 26 -5.36 9.06 2.51
C SER A 26 -4.64 10.31 3.01
N GLU A 27 -3.38 10.21 3.43
CA GLU A 27 -2.52 11.35 3.73
C GLU A 27 -1.91 12.01 2.47
N GLY A 28 -2.20 11.48 1.27
CA GLY A 28 -1.68 11.95 -0.01
C GLY A 28 -0.35 11.30 -0.42
N VAL A 29 0.08 10.25 0.28
CA VAL A 29 1.28 9.48 -0.04
C VAL A 29 0.90 8.33 -0.98
N VAL A 30 0.99 8.59 -2.29
CA VAL A 30 0.69 7.62 -3.37
C VAL A 30 1.96 7.16 -4.11
N ASP A 31 3.12 7.44 -3.55
CA ASP A 31 4.41 7.20 -4.20
C ASP A 31 5.06 5.94 -3.61
N MET A 32 5.37 4.96 -4.47
CA MET A 32 5.89 3.67 -4.03
C MET A 32 7.22 3.81 -3.29
N ASP A 33 8.10 4.73 -3.71
CA ASP A 33 9.38 4.98 -3.03
C ASP A 33 9.16 5.53 -1.63
N ARG A 34 8.19 6.45 -1.49
CA ARG A 34 7.85 7.06 -0.20
C ARG A 34 7.17 6.07 0.74
N ILE A 35 6.26 5.25 0.22
CA ILE A 35 5.64 4.17 0.98
C ILE A 35 6.68 3.16 1.44
N SER A 36 7.60 2.76 0.56
CA SER A 36 8.71 1.87 0.90
C SER A 36 9.57 2.44 2.03
N ARG A 37 9.89 3.74 1.98
CA ARG A 37 10.65 4.41 3.06
C ARG A 37 9.91 4.48 4.39
N ILE A 38 8.60 4.66 4.37
CA ILE A 38 7.80 4.79 5.60
C ILE A 38 7.50 3.43 6.22
N THR A 39 7.14 2.45 5.38
CA THR A 39 6.65 1.14 5.82
C THR A 39 7.70 0.03 5.79
N GLY A 40 8.80 0.24 5.07
CA GLY A 40 9.79 -0.80 4.77
C GLY A 40 9.34 -1.80 3.72
N ALA A 41 8.11 -1.73 3.20
CA ALA A 41 7.64 -2.62 2.13
C ALA A 41 8.49 -2.43 0.86
N ALA A 42 8.72 -3.50 0.09
CA ALA A 42 9.54 -3.48 -1.12
C ALA A 42 11.02 -3.00 -0.96
N SER A 43 11.52 -2.84 0.28
CA SER A 43 12.91 -2.39 0.51
C SER A 43 13.94 -3.54 0.64
N GLY A 44 13.47 -4.77 0.88
CA GLY A 44 14.34 -5.92 1.18
C GLY A 44 14.14 -7.10 0.24
N CYS A 45 12.97 -7.74 0.31
CA CYS A 45 12.70 -9.01 -0.38
C CYS A 45 12.07 -8.85 -1.77
N GLY A 46 11.49 -7.68 -2.08
CA GLY A 46 10.84 -7.41 -3.36
C GLY A 46 9.63 -8.31 -3.70
N GLY A 47 9.10 -9.09 -2.75
CA GLY A 47 7.98 -9.99 -3.05
C GLY A 47 6.63 -9.29 -3.16
N CYS A 48 6.47 -8.14 -2.49
CA CYS A 48 5.20 -7.44 -2.35
C CYS A 48 5.09 -6.18 -3.22
N GLU A 49 6.11 -5.85 -4.01
CA GLU A 49 6.15 -4.64 -4.84
C GLU A 49 5.08 -4.68 -5.92
N PHE A 50 4.84 -5.86 -6.52
CA PHE A 50 3.78 -6.04 -7.50
C PHE A 50 2.39 -5.80 -6.90
N ASP A 51 2.06 -6.49 -5.80
CA ASP A 51 0.79 -6.29 -5.09
C ASP A 51 0.61 -4.84 -4.62
N LEU A 52 1.69 -4.21 -4.16
CA LEU A 52 1.65 -2.84 -3.65
C LEU A 52 1.40 -1.85 -4.79
N GLN A 53 2.06 -2.06 -5.92
CA GLN A 53 1.89 -1.24 -7.12
C GLN A 53 0.47 -1.38 -7.70
N GLU A 54 -0.09 -2.59 -7.72
CA GLU A 54 -1.47 -2.84 -8.16
C GLU A 54 -2.49 -2.19 -7.23
N LEU A 55 -2.26 -2.24 -5.91
CA LEU A 55 -3.10 -1.60 -4.91
C LEU A 55 -3.08 -0.07 -5.05
N LEU A 56 -1.89 0.49 -5.29
CA LEU A 56 -1.72 1.92 -5.55
C LEU A 56 -2.42 2.35 -6.83
N ASP A 57 -2.29 1.57 -7.91
CA ASP A 57 -2.93 1.86 -9.19
C ASP A 57 -4.46 1.79 -9.09
N SER A 58 -4.98 0.75 -8.43
CA SER A 58 -6.41 0.57 -8.18
C SER A 58 -7.00 1.72 -7.35
N GLN A 59 -6.30 2.16 -6.29
CA GLN A 59 -6.74 3.30 -5.47
C GLN A 59 -6.61 4.64 -6.20
N LYS A 60 -5.61 4.78 -7.07
CA LYS A 60 -5.43 5.99 -7.90
C LYS A 60 -6.53 6.12 -8.94
N LEU A 61 -7.02 5.00 -9.48
CA LEU A 61 -8.14 5.00 -10.42
C LEU A 61 -9.44 5.52 -9.78
N LEU A 62 -9.68 5.20 -8.50
CA LEU A 62 -10.84 5.67 -7.74
C LEU A 62 -10.87 7.19 -7.48
N VAL A 63 -9.73 7.89 -7.49
CA VAL A 63 -9.67 9.35 -7.25
C VAL A 63 -9.64 10.18 -8.53
N LEU A 64 -9.45 9.56 -9.70
CA LEU A 64 -9.34 10.25 -11.00
C LEU A 64 -10.69 10.43 -11.71
N GLU A 65 -11.77 9.81 -11.23
CA GLU A 65 -13.14 9.94 -11.78
C GLU A 65 -14.05 10.91 -11.00
N SER A 66 -13.51 11.78 -10.14
CA SER A 66 -14.26 12.78 -9.35
C SER A 66 -13.99 14.23 -9.78
#